data_AF-A0A382SPQ5-F1
#
_entry.id   AF-A0A382SPQ5-F1
#
_cell.length_a   1.000
_cell.length_b   1.000
_cell.length_c   1.000
_cell.angle_alpha   90.00
_cell.angle_beta   90.00
_cell.angle_gamma   90.00
#
_symmetry.space_group_name_H-M   'P 1'
#
loop_
_entity.id
_entity.type
_entity.pdbx_description
1 polymer ?
#
loop_
_entity_poly.entity_id
_entity_poly.type
_entity_poly.pdbx_seq_one_letter_code
_entity_poly.pdbx_strand_id
1 'polypeptide(L)' 'PEYGARPIRRVIQSDIMPEISKMMLKYPEKKQITISYDKGKIHCL' A
#
# COMPACT_ATOMS: atom_id res chain seq x y z
N PRO A 1 21.80 13.85 0.68
CA PRO A 1 20.38 14.02 1.09
C PRO A 1 20.13 13.28 2.42
N GLU A 2 19.75 14.01 3.46
CA GLU A 2 19.69 13.59 4.88
C GLU A 2 18.93 12.27 5.15
N TYR A 3 17.98 11.87 4.29
CA TYR A 3 17.13 10.69 4.52
C TYR A 3 17.12 9.63 3.41
N GLY A 4 17.73 9.90 2.25
CA GLY A 4 17.64 9.01 1.08
C GLY A 4 16.19 8.56 0.77
N ALA A 5 16.01 7.30 0.35
CA ALA A 5 14.69 6.71 0.09
C ALA A 5 13.99 6.14 1.35
N ARG A 6 14.54 6.36 2.56
CA ARG A 6 14.00 5.82 3.81
C ARG A 6 12.55 6.25 4.10
N PRO A 7 12.13 7.50 3.81
CA PRO A 7 10.73 7.91 4.01
C PRO A 7 9.76 7.13 3.12
N ILE A 8 10.13 6.88 1.86
CA ILE A 8 9.31 6.09 0.92
C ILE A 8 9.13 4.67 1.44
N ARG A 9 10.23 4.04 1.90
CA ARG A 9 10.16 2.70 2.51
C ARG A 9 9.21 2.65 3.71
N ARG A 10 9.21 3.70 4.54
CA ARG A 10 8.31 3.80 5.69
C ARG A 10 6.84 3.85 5.25
N VAL A 11 6.49 4.70 4.30
CA VAL A 11 5.11 4.81 3.76
C VAL A 11 4.64 3.49 3.15
N ILE A 12 5.49 2.82 2.36
CA ILE A 12 5.15 1.51 1.78
C ILE A 12 4.82 0.51 2.90
N GLN A 13 5.64 0.45 3.94
CA GLN A 13 5.46 -0.51 5.03
C GLN A 13 4.27 -0.18 5.95
N SER A 14 4.07 1.09 6.30
CA SER A 14 3.03 1.48 7.26
C SER A 14 1.65 1.61 6.63
N ASP A 15 1.57 2.03 5.37
CA ASP A 15 0.30 2.47 4.78
C ASP A 15 -0.15 1.52 3.67
N ILE A 16 0.77 1.09 2.79
CA ILE A 16 0.43 0.28 1.61
C ILE A 16 0.29 -1.21 1.97
N MET A 17 1.29 -1.79 2.65
CA MET A 17 1.31 -3.23 2.93
C MET A 17 0.09 -3.72 3.74
N PRO A 18 -0.38 -3.01 4.80
CA PRO A 18 -1.53 -3.48 5.57
C PRO A 18 -2.81 -3.54 4.74
N GLU A 19 -3.02 -2.58 3.84
CA GLU A 19 -4.23 -2.52 3.02
C GLU A 19 -4.23 -3.62 1.95
N ILE A 20 -3.07 -3.88 1.33
CA ILE A 20 -2.88 -5.04 0.45
C ILE A 20 -3.17 -6.34 1.20
N SER A 21 -2.59 -6.52 2.40
CA SER A 21 -2.81 -7.74 3.20
C SER A 21 -4.28 -7.96 3.51
N LYS A 22 -5.04 -6.93 3.88
CA LYS A 22 -6.49 -7.05 4.09
C LYS A 22 -7.21 -7.50 2.82
N MET A 23 -6.86 -6.93 1.67
CA MET A 23 -7.47 -7.28 0.39
C MET A 23 -7.16 -8.72 -0.02
N MET A 24 -5.92 -9.18 0.16
CA MET A 24 -5.51 -10.56 -0.14
C MET A 24 -6.23 -11.58 0.76
N LEU A 25 -6.43 -11.26 2.04
CA LEU A 25 -7.17 -12.12 2.96
C LEU A 25 -8.68 -12.13 2.65
N LYS A 26 -9.23 -11.02 2.19
CA LYS A 26 -10.66 -10.88 1.86
C LYS A 26 -11.03 -11.49 0.51
N TYR A 27 -10.13 -11.44 -0.46
CA TYR A 27 -10.32 -11.92 -1.83
C TYR A 27 -9.12 -12.78 -2.28
N PRO A 28 -8.95 -13.99 -1.71
CA PRO A 28 -7.78 -14.83 -1.98
C PRO A 28 -7.61 -15.25 -3.46
N GLU A 29 -8.67 -15.18 -4.25
CA GLU A 29 -8.69 -15.46 -5.69
C GLU A 29 -8.18 -14.30 -6.55
N LYS A 30 -8.15 -13.07 -6.03
CA LYS A 30 -7.64 -11.90 -6.76
C LYS A 30 -6.12 -11.95 -6.85
N LYS A 31 -5.61 -12.16 -8.06
CA LYS A 31 -4.16 -12.16 -8.36
C LYS A 31 -3.56 -10.78 -8.59
N GLN A 32 -4.40 -9.75 -8.67
CA GLN A 32 -4.00 -8.37 -8.90
C GLN A 32 -4.80 -7.44 -7.99
N ILE A 33 -4.10 -6.49 -7.39
CA ILE A 33 -4.68 -5.43 -6.56
C ILE A 33 -4.22 -4.11 -7.15
N THR A 34 -5.17 -3.21 -7.45
CA THR A 34 -4.85 -1.88 -7.94
C THR A 34 -4.75 -0.92 -6.77
N ILE A 35 -3.64 -0.21 -6.67
CA ILE A 35 -3.41 0.78 -5.63
C ILE A 35 -3.63 2.16 -6.26
N SER A 36 -4.51 2.94 -5.67
CA SER A 36 -4.78 4.32 -6.06
C SER A 36 -4.52 5.26 -4.89
N TYR A 37 -4.08 6.47 -5.19
CA TYR A 37 -3.84 7.51 -4.20
C TYR A 37 -4.76 8.69 -4.51
N ASP A 38 -5.70 8.96 -3.62
CA ASP A 38 -6.64 10.08 -3.74
C ASP A 38 -6.68 10.88 -2.44
N LYS A 39 -6.57 12.21 -2.54
CA LYS A 39 -6.68 13.17 -1.42
C LYS A 39 -5.90 12.78 -0.15
N GLY A 40 -4.69 12.25 -0.29
CA GLY A 40 -3.87 11.88 0.86
C GLY A 40 -4.14 10.48 1.44
N LYS A 41 -4.99 9.69 0.78
CA LYS A 41 -5.34 8.34 1.20
C LYS A 41 -5.01 7.32 0.11
N ILE A 42 -4.52 6.17 0.58
CA ILE A 42 -4.24 5.02 -0.26
C ILE A 42 -5.48 4.14 -0.28
N HIS A 43 -5.92 3.77 -1.48
CA HIS A 43 -7.08 2.92 -1.73
C HIS A 43 -6.65 1.68 -2.52
N CYS A 44 -6.97 0.50 -2.01
CA CYS A 44 -6.77 -0.76 -2.72
C CYS A 44 -8.11 -1.23 -3.31
N LEU A 45 -8.14 -1.38 -4.64
CA LEU A 45 -9.30 -1.78 -5.45
C LEU A 45 -9.14 -3.22 -5.96
#